data_AF-D3S307-F1
#
_entry.id   AF-D3S307-F1
#
_cell.length_a   1.000
_cell.length_b   1.000
_cell.length_c   1.000
_cell.angle_alpha   90.00
_cell.angle_beta   90.00
_cell.angle_gamma   90.00
#
_symmetry.space_group_name_H-M   'P 1'
#
loop_
_entity.id
_entity.type
_entity.pdbx_description
1 polymer ?
#
loop_
_entity_poly.entity_id
_entity_poly.type
_entity_poly.pdbx_seq_one_letter_code
_entity_poly.pdbx_strand_id
1 'polypeptide(L)'
;MREESRDAMRVYLNKIGEFELSDSLAFSVSYDEQGLWCVENDEVEIYGYGSTFHEAVKDLEESLRSLLIGFLAFPDEKLNERSKEIKLALSKYINIDKYKKVYDPLR
;
A
#
# COMPACT_ATOMS: atom_id res chain seq x y z
N MET A 1 18.96 16.23 -17.86
CA MET A 1 17.90 16.87 -17.05
C MET A 1 17.89 16.15 -15.72
N ARG A 2 18.32 16.82 -14.65
CA ARG A 2 18.09 16.33 -13.30
C ARG A 2 16.74 16.94 -12.92
N GLU A 3 15.70 16.12 -12.80
CA GLU A 3 14.48 16.56 -12.13
C GLU A 3 14.88 16.92 -10.71
N GLU A 4 14.87 18.22 -10.43
CA GLU A 4 15.00 18.75 -9.10
C GLU A 4 13.87 18.14 -8.27
N SER A 5 14.26 17.32 -7.28
CA SER A 5 13.34 16.78 -6.30
C SER A 5 12.56 17.94 -5.68
N ARG A 6 11.31 18.12 -6.10
CA ARG A 6 10.29 18.69 -5.24
C ARG A 6 10.36 17.86 -3.97
N ASP A 7 10.63 18.46 -2.82
CA ASP A 7 10.61 17.77 -1.54
C ASP A 7 9.28 17.01 -1.44
N ALA A 8 9.32 15.71 -1.72
CA ALA A 8 8.13 14.87 -1.62
C ALA A 8 7.76 14.87 -0.14
N MET A 9 6.62 15.47 0.18
CA MET A 9 6.16 15.53 1.56
C MET A 9 5.98 14.10 2.04
N ARG A 10 6.65 13.73 3.12
CA ARG A 10 6.49 12.39 3.70
C ARG A 10 5.47 12.42 4.82
N VAL A 11 4.56 11.45 4.80
CA VAL A 11 3.64 11.19 5.91
C VAL A 11 3.93 9.80 6.47
N TYR A 12 3.80 9.65 7.77
CA TYR A 12 4.00 8.38 8.46
C TYR A 12 2.64 7.91 8.96
N LEU A 13 2.17 6.80 8.43
CA LEU A 13 0.89 6.23 8.81
C LEU A 13 1.15 5.01 9.69
N ASN A 14 0.49 4.96 10.84
CA ASN A 14 0.40 3.77 11.70
C ASN A 14 -0.86 2.93 11.38
N LYS A 15 -1.74 3.48 10.54
CA LYS A 15 -3.01 2.90 10.16
C LYS A 15 -3.38 3.35 8.76
N ILE A 16 -3.87 2.43 7.95
CA ILE A 16 -4.41 2.68 6.61
C ILE A 16 -5.83 2.15 6.62
N GLY A 17 -6.82 3.03 6.74
CA GLY A 17 -8.22 2.59 6.77
C GLY A 17 -8.51 1.66 7.94
N GLU A 18 -9.00 0.45 7.69
CA GLU A 18 -9.18 -0.58 8.72
C GLU A 18 -7.90 -1.35 9.10
N PHE A 19 -6.80 -1.17 8.37
CA PHE A 19 -5.56 -1.91 8.55
C PHE A 19 -4.64 -1.22 9.57
N GLU A 20 -4.55 -1.79 10.76
CA GLU A 20 -3.58 -1.40 11.78
C GLU A 20 -2.18 -1.94 11.43
N LEU A 21 -1.16 -1.08 11.46
CA LEU A 21 0.23 -1.45 11.22
C LEU A 21 0.97 -1.67 12.54
N SER A 22 1.92 -2.61 12.55
CA SER A 22 2.77 -2.88 13.71
C SER A 22 3.82 -1.80 13.96
N ASP A 23 4.18 -1.04 12.91
CA ASP A 23 5.04 0.14 12.98
C ASP A 23 4.59 1.15 11.91
N SER A 24 5.03 2.40 12.03
CA SER A 24 4.70 3.46 11.09
C SER A 24 5.37 3.23 9.75
N LEU A 25 4.58 3.28 8.67
CA LEU A 25 5.07 3.20 7.30
C LEU A 25 5.11 4.59 6.67
N ALA A 26 6.22 4.92 6.02
CA ALA A 26 6.41 6.20 5.35
C ALA A 26 5.79 6.20 3.96
N PHE A 27 5.09 7.26 3.60
CA PHE A 27 4.49 7.45 2.27
C PHE A 27 4.97 8.76 1.67
N SER A 28 5.27 8.73 0.37
CA SER A 28 5.45 9.94 -0.42
C SER A 28 4.08 10.54 -0.72
N VAL A 29 3.95 11.85 -0.53
CA VAL A 29 2.76 12.62 -0.88
C VAL A 29 3.14 13.67 -1.90
N SER A 30 2.41 13.68 -3.00
CA SER A 30 2.59 14.65 -4.07
C SER A 30 1.24 15.11 -4.61
N TYR A 31 1.27 16.17 -5.41
CA TYR A 31 0.12 16.67 -6.15
C TYR A 31 0.50 16.71 -7.62
N ASP A 32 -0.19 15.93 -8.43
CA ASP A 32 0.15 15.72 -9.84
C ASP A 32 -0.31 16.87 -10.75
N GLU A 33 0.05 16.79 -12.04
CA GLU A 33 -0.32 17.80 -13.04
C GLU A 33 -1.83 17.82 -13.37
N GLN A 34 -2.57 16.77 -12.98
CA GLN A 34 -4.00 16.62 -13.19
C GLN A 34 -4.82 17.17 -12.01
N GLY A 35 -4.14 17.64 -10.97
CA GLY A 35 -4.78 18.17 -9.77
C GLY A 35 -5.25 17.08 -8.81
N LEU A 36 -4.55 15.96 -8.75
CA LEU A 36 -4.83 14.86 -7.82
C LEU A 36 -3.76 14.77 -6.76
N TRP A 37 -4.19 14.47 -5.54
CA TRP A 37 -3.34 14.00 -4.46
C TRP A 37 -2.90 12.58 -4.74
N CYS A 38 -1.59 12.32 -4.63
CA CYS A 38 -0.99 11.01 -4.76
C CYS A 38 -0.34 10.64 -3.43
N VAL A 39 -0.65 9.46 -2.90
CA VAL A 39 -0.03 8.90 -1.69
C VAL A 39 0.51 7.52 -2.04
N GLU A 40 1.81 7.30 -1.90
CA GLU A 40 2.44 6.08 -2.41
C GLU A 40 3.60 5.57 -1.56
N ASN A 41 3.82 4.26 -1.63
CA ASN A 41 5.01 3.60 -1.10
C ASN A 41 5.48 2.52 -2.10
N ASP A 42 6.62 2.77 -2.73
CA ASP A 42 7.22 1.86 -3.73
C ASP A 42 7.87 0.60 -3.13
N GLU A 43 8.19 0.58 -1.83
CA GLU A 43 8.73 -0.61 -1.16
C GLU A 43 7.66 -1.72 -1.11
N VAL A 44 6.41 -1.33 -0.81
CA VAL A 44 5.28 -2.26 -0.68
C VAL A 44 4.26 -2.16 -1.81
N GLU A 45 4.54 -1.33 -2.82
CA GLU A 45 3.73 -1.14 -4.04
C GLU A 45 2.24 -0.93 -3.76
N ILE A 46 1.95 0.01 -2.86
CA ILE A 46 0.59 0.49 -2.62
C ILE A 46 0.53 1.99 -2.92
N TYR A 47 -0.55 2.37 -3.59
CA TYR A 47 -0.75 3.69 -4.17
C TYR A 47 -2.19 4.11 -3.96
N GLY A 48 -2.42 5.41 -3.78
CA GLY A 48 -3.73 6.00 -3.66
C GLY A 48 -3.81 7.36 -4.31
N TYR A 49 -4.90 7.61 -5.04
CA TYR A 49 -5.16 8.85 -5.76
C TYR A 49 -6.51 9.45 -5.38
N GLY A 50 -6.60 10.79 -5.36
CA GLY A 50 -7.88 11.44 -5.07
C GLY A 50 -7.86 12.94 -5.29
N SER A 51 -9.04 13.55 -5.50
CA SER A 51 -9.16 15.00 -5.59
C SER A 51 -8.92 15.68 -4.23
N THR A 52 -9.00 14.91 -3.14
CA THR A 52 -8.57 15.31 -1.80
C THR A 52 -7.59 14.31 -1.20
N PHE A 53 -6.79 14.74 -0.23
CA PHE A 53 -5.91 13.83 0.52
C PHE A 53 -6.67 12.68 1.18
N HIS A 54 -7.89 12.94 1.69
CA HIS A 54 -8.73 11.89 2.29
C HIS A 54 -9.14 10.84 1.26
N GLU A 55 -9.52 11.24 0.05
CA GLU A 55 -9.84 10.32 -1.05
C GLU A 55 -8.61 9.51 -1.45
N ALA A 56 -7.43 10.13 -1.54
CA ALA A 56 -6.19 9.42 -1.85
C ALA A 56 -5.84 8.36 -0.79
N VAL A 57 -6.02 8.66 0.51
CA VAL A 57 -5.82 7.68 1.59
C VAL A 57 -6.87 6.56 1.54
N LYS A 58 -8.10 6.85 1.11
CA LYS A 58 -9.13 5.82 0.93
C LYS A 58 -8.82 4.89 -0.25
N ASP A 59 -8.31 5.45 -1.35
CA ASP A 59 -7.86 4.66 -2.50
C ASP A 59 -6.63 3.80 -2.13
N LEU A 60 -5.71 4.35 -1.33
CA LEU A 60 -4.58 3.61 -0.75
C LEU A 60 -5.03 2.41 0.10
N GLU A 61 -6.11 2.56 0.87
CA GLU A 61 -6.72 1.45 1.62
C GLU A 61 -7.22 0.34 0.70
N GLU A 62 -7.92 0.70 -0.39
CA GLU A 62 -8.41 -0.29 -1.36
C GLU A 62 -7.28 -0.97 -2.14
N SER A 63 -6.20 -0.25 -2.42
CA SER A 63 -4.96 -0.80 -2.97
C SER A 63 -4.36 -1.85 -2.05
N LEU A 64 -4.19 -1.54 -0.75
CA LEU A 64 -3.71 -2.48 0.26
C LEU A 64 -4.65 -3.70 0.40
N ARG A 65 -5.97 -3.48 0.44
CA ARG A 65 -6.97 -4.56 0.51
C ARG A 65 -6.82 -5.52 -0.67
N SER A 66 -6.70 -4.99 -1.88
CA SER A 66 -6.53 -5.79 -3.11
C SER A 66 -5.25 -6.60 -3.08
N LEU A 67 -4.15 -6.00 -2.62
CA LEU A 67 -2.85 -6.66 -2.48
C LEU A 67 -2.91 -7.82 -1.47
N LEU A 68 -3.56 -7.62 -0.31
CA LEU A 68 -3.76 -8.67 0.68
C LEU A 68 -4.62 -9.82 0.15
N ILE A 69 -5.73 -9.52 -0.54
CA ILE A 69 -6.56 -10.56 -1.20
C ILE A 69 -5.70 -11.36 -2.18
N GLY A 70 -4.90 -10.69 -3.01
CA GLY A 70 -3.98 -11.35 -3.96
C GLY A 70 -2.98 -12.29 -3.26
N PHE A 71 -2.36 -11.86 -2.17
CA PHE A 71 -1.41 -12.69 -1.41
C PHE A 71 -2.04 -13.85 -0.65
N LEU A 72 -3.35 -13.79 -0.38
CA LEU A 72 -4.10 -14.85 0.29
C LEU A 72 -4.74 -15.83 -0.70
N ALA A 73 -5.07 -15.38 -1.91
CA ALA A 73 -5.66 -16.19 -2.97
C ALA A 73 -4.70 -17.26 -3.52
N PHE A 74 -3.40 -16.99 -3.48
CA PHE A 74 -2.37 -17.84 -4.07
C PHE A 74 -1.33 -18.26 -3.03
N PRO A 75 -0.93 -19.54 -3.01
CA PRO A 75 0.20 -19.97 -2.20
C PRO A 75 1.50 -19.38 -2.76
N ASP A 76 2.51 -19.23 -1.91
CA ASP A 76 3.75 -18.50 -2.22
C ASP A 76 4.49 -19.06 -3.44
N GLU A 77 4.38 -20.37 -3.72
CA GLU A 77 5.01 -21.00 -4.89
C GLU A 77 4.43 -20.53 -6.22
N LYS A 78 3.22 -19.94 -6.22
CA LYS A 78 2.58 -19.36 -7.41
C LYS A 78 2.84 -17.86 -7.58
N LEU A 79 3.44 -17.21 -6.58
CA LEU A 79 3.83 -15.80 -6.69
C LEU A 79 5.14 -15.69 -7.49
N ASN A 80 5.25 -14.64 -8.30
CA ASN A 80 6.53 -14.29 -8.91
C ASN A 80 7.47 -13.67 -7.85
N GLU A 81 8.77 -13.55 -8.18
CA GLU A 81 9.76 -13.04 -7.23
C GLU A 81 9.45 -11.62 -6.73
N ARG A 82 9.00 -10.73 -7.61
CA ARG A 82 8.61 -9.36 -7.21
C ARG A 82 7.45 -9.37 -6.20
N SER A 83 6.43 -10.20 -6.43
CA SER A 83 5.30 -10.34 -5.51
C SER A 83 5.72 -10.92 -4.16
N LYS A 84 6.69 -11.86 -4.13
CA LYS A 84 7.26 -12.38 -2.88
C LYS A 84 8.03 -11.30 -2.11
N GLU A 85 8.81 -10.48 -2.81
CA GLU A 85 9.52 -9.34 -2.21
C GLU A 85 8.55 -8.33 -1.59
N ILE A 86 7.51 -7.95 -2.32
CA ILE A 86 6.48 -7.03 -1.84
C ILE A 86 5.77 -7.64 -0.62
N LYS A 87 5.37 -8.92 -0.69
CA LYS A 87 4.73 -9.62 0.43
C LYS A 87 5.62 -9.63 1.67
N LEU A 88 6.92 -9.90 1.51
CA LEU A 88 7.89 -9.90 2.58
C LEU A 88 8.09 -8.51 3.18
N ALA A 89 8.20 -7.47 2.36
CA ALA A 89 8.32 -6.09 2.80
C ALA A 89 7.08 -5.64 3.60
N LEU A 90 5.90 -5.93 3.06
CA LEU A 90 4.62 -5.60 3.68
C LEU A 90 4.44 -6.35 5.02
N SER A 91 4.87 -7.61 5.09
CA SER A 91 4.76 -8.45 6.30
C SER A 91 5.54 -7.92 7.51
N LYS A 92 6.48 -6.98 7.32
CA LYS A 92 7.15 -6.27 8.42
C LYS A 92 6.21 -5.32 9.17
N TYR A 93 5.19 -4.82 8.49
CA TYR A 93 4.28 -3.80 8.98
C TYR A 93 2.87 -4.34 9.24
N ILE A 94 2.47 -5.43 8.59
CA ILE A 94 1.14 -6.00 8.73
C ILE A 94 1.18 -7.52 8.84
N ASN A 95 0.44 -8.07 9.81
CA ASN A 95 0.23 -9.51 9.88
C ASN A 95 -0.81 -9.93 8.83
N ILE A 96 -0.35 -10.31 7.63
CA ILE A 96 -1.20 -10.74 6.51
C ILE A 96 -2.13 -11.90 6.92
N ASP A 97 -1.62 -12.85 7.71
CA ASP A 97 -2.38 -14.03 8.15
C ASP A 97 -3.58 -13.70 9.03
N LYS A 98 -3.56 -12.55 9.73
CA LYS A 98 -4.71 -12.05 10.50
C LYS A 98 -5.96 -11.88 9.62
N TYR A 99 -5.77 -11.58 8.33
CA TYR A 99 -6.83 -11.27 7.40
C TYR A 99 -7.32 -12.48 6.58
N LYS A 100 -6.70 -13.67 6.74
CA LYS A 100 -7.17 -14.92 6.11
C LYS A 100 -8.65 -15.18 6.34
N LYS A 101 -9.16 -14.94 7.55
CA LYS A 101 -10.57 -15.19 7.86
C LYS A 101 -11.55 -14.27 7.12
N VAL A 102 -11.10 -13.11 6.70
CA VAL A 102 -11.93 -12.06 6.10
C VAL A 102 -11.80 -12.05 4.57
N TYR A 103 -10.58 -12.27 4.06
CA TYR A 103 -10.24 -12.05 2.65
C TYR A 103 -9.76 -13.28 1.89
N ASP A 104 -9.74 -14.47 2.49
CA ASP A 104 -9.44 -15.70 1.75
C ASP A 104 -10.56 -16.01 0.75
N PRO A 105 -10.30 -15.91 -0.57
CA PRO A 105 -11.33 -16.11 -1.59
C PRO A 105 -11.66 -17.59 -1.82
N LEU A 106 -10.94 -18.52 -1.19
CA LEU A 106 -11.15 -19.96 -1.30
C LEU A 106 -12.03 -20.53 -0.16
N ARG A 107 -12.61 -19.66 0.66
CA ARG A 107 -13.60 -20.01 1.68
C ARG A 107 -15.00 -20.24 1.12
#